data_AF-F9D047-F1
#
_entry.id   AF-F9D047-F1
#
_cell.length_a   1.000
_cell.length_b   1.000
_cell.length_c   1.000
_cell.angle_alpha   90.00
_cell.angle_beta   90.00
_cell.angle_gamma   90.00
#
_symmetry.space_group_name_H-M   'P 1'
#
loop_
_entity.id
_entity.type
_entity.pdbx_description
1 polymer ?
#
loop_
_entity_poly.entity_id
_entity_poly.type
_entity_poly.pdbx_seq_one_letter_code
_entity_poly.pdbx_strand_id
1 'polypeptide(L)' 'MYVDFADDRLEVTDEMTGETKKAEVFVAILPFSHYTYCEAVWSQRKEDLIKGCENAMLYFEGGPGSYCSRQSQGCRYP' A
#
# COMPACT_ATOMS: atom_id res chain seq x y z
N MET A 1 -0.15 14.77 3.02
CA MET A 1 0.09 13.39 2.58
C MET A 1 0.41 13.43 1.09
N TYR A 2 1.51 12.83 0.67
CA TYR A 2 1.82 12.57 -0.73
C TYR A 2 1.39 11.15 -1.06
N VAL A 3 0.82 10.93 -2.25
CA VAL A 3 0.40 9.61 -2.70
C VAL A 3 1.00 9.35 -4.08
N ASP A 4 1.42 8.11 -4.31
CA ASP A 4 1.98 7.67 -5.58
C ASP A 4 1.63 6.20 -5.83
N PHE A 5 1.72 5.77 -7.09
CA PHE A 5 1.67 4.37 -7.47
C PHE A 5 3.05 3.94 -7.94
N ALA A 6 3.55 2.81 -7.42
CA ALA A 6 4.77 2.22 -7.93
C ALA A 6 4.55 1.79 -9.38
N ASP A 7 5.49 2.15 -10.26
CA ASP A 7 5.49 1.76 -11.68
C ASP A 7 5.80 0.27 -11.86
N ASP A 8 6.38 -0.36 -10.82
CA ASP A 8 6.60 -1.80 -10.79
C ASP A 8 5.27 -2.55 -10.61
N ARG A 9 4.76 -3.04 -11.74
CA ARG A 9 3.64 -3.98 -11.79
C ARG A 9 4.12 -5.34 -11.31
N LEU A 10 3.80 -5.67 -10.07
CA LEU A 10 4.08 -6.99 -9.52
C LEU A 10 3.17 -8.00 -10.24
N GLU A 11 3.78 -8.97 -10.92
CA GLU A 11 3.06 -10.08 -11.51
C GLU A 11 2.82 -11.13 -10.42
N VAL A 12 1.60 -11.15 -9.90
CA VAL A 12 1.16 -12.15 -8.92
C VAL A 12 0.53 -13.30 -9.70
N THR A 13 1.25 -14.42 -9.77
CA THR A 13 0.71 -15.67 -10.31
C THR A 13 0.00 -16.41 -9.19
N ASP A 14 -1.30 -16.62 -9.36
CA ASP A 14 -2.08 -17.46 -8.46
C ASP A 14 -1.71 -18.94 -8.73
N GLU A 15 -1.11 -19.60 -7.74
CA GLU A 15 -0.65 -20.99 -7.85
C GLU A 15 -1.80 -21.98 -8.11
N MET A 16 -3.03 -21.65 -7.71
CA MET A 16 -4.19 -22.53 -7.85
C MET A 16 -4.87 -22.41 -9.22
N THR A 17 -4.83 -21.24 -9.84
CA THR A 17 -5.50 -20.98 -11.12
C THR A 17 -4.54 -20.81 -12.31
N GLY A 18 -3.26 -20.54 -12.04
CA GLY A 18 -2.26 -20.21 -13.07
C GLY A 18 -2.47 -18.83 -13.70
N GLU A 19 -3.45 -18.05 -13.24
CA GLU A 19 -3.68 -16.71 -13.74
C GLU A 19 -2.62 -15.76 -13.18
N THR A 20 -1.91 -15.08 -14.08
CA THR A 20 -0.98 -14.00 -13.72
C THR A 20 -1.73 -12.68 -13.72
N LYS A 21 -1.89 -12.09 -12.54
CA LYS A 21 -2.55 -10.79 -12.36
C LYS A 21 -1.51 -9.74 -12.00
N LYS A 22 -1.62 -8.58 -12.65
CA LYS A 22 -0.76 -7.44 -12.35
C LYS A 22 -1.36 -6.70 -11.16
N ALA A 23 -0.59 -6.63 -10.08
CA ALA A 23 -0.89 -5.78 -8.93
C ALA A 23 0.03 -4.56 -8.97
N GLU A 24 -0.53 -3.40 -8.64
CA GLU A 24 0.18 -2.14 -8.50
C GLU A 24 0.26 -1.80 -7.01
N VAL A 25 1.34 -1.16 -6.57
CA VAL A 25 1.49 -0.80 -5.15
C VAL A 25 1.12 0.66 -4.98
N PHE A 26 0.07 0.92 -4.20
CA PHE A 26 -0.28 2.25 -3.74
C PHE A 26 0.60 2.62 -2.54
N VAL A 27 1.17 3.82 -2.55
CA VAL A 27 2.04 4.31 -1.48
C VAL A 27 1.58 5.70 -1.04
N ALA A 28 1.45 5.91 0.27
CA ALA A 28 1.13 7.20 0.88
C ALA A 28 2.18 7.58 1.92
N ILE A 29 2.68 8.82 1.88
CA ILE A 29 3.76 9.32 2.75
C ILE A 29 3.34 10.61 3.44
N LEU A 30 3.52 10.69 4.75
CA LEU A 30 3.36 11.94 5.49
C LEU A 30 4.61 12.83 5.35
N PRO A 31 4.47 14.09 4.89
CA PRO A 31 5.58 15.03 4.90
C PRO A 31 6.05 15.23 6.34
N PHE A 32 7.37 15.32 6.53
CA PHE A 32 8.07 15.55 7.80
C PHE A 32 8.44 14.30 8.63
N SER A 33 7.59 13.27 8.68
CA SER A 33 7.88 12.05 9.46
C SER A 33 8.40 10.89 8.62
N HIS A 34 8.35 10.99 7.28
CA HIS A 34 8.60 9.87 6.36
C HIS A 34 7.77 8.62 6.72
N TYR A 35 6.61 8.83 7.35
CA TYR A 35 5.75 7.73 7.74
C TYR A 35 4.99 7.26 6.50
N THR A 36 5.28 6.02 6.11
CA THR A 36 4.89 5.44 4.83
C THR A 36 3.86 4.35 5.05
N TYR A 37 2.77 4.43 4.31
CA TYR A 37 1.76 3.42 4.16
C TYR A 37 1.84 2.86 2.74
N CYS A 38 1.75 1.54 2.57
CA CYS A 38 1.72 0.92 1.25
C CYS A 38 0.74 -0.26 1.22
N GLU A 39 -0.02 -0.39 0.14
CA GLU A 39 -0.91 -1.51 -0.09
C GLU A 39 -0.89 -1.96 -1.55
N ALA A 40 -1.07 -3.27 -1.77
CA ALA A 40 -1.18 -3.82 -3.12
C ALA A 40 -2.64 -3.67 -3.60
N VAL A 41 -2.82 -2.94 -4.69
CA VAL A 41 -4.10 -2.78 -5.37
C VAL A 41 -4.08 -3.50 -6.72
N TRP A 42 -5.23 -4.01 -7.13
CA TRP A 42 -5.35 -4.70 -8.42
C TRP A 42 -5.53 -3.75 -9.61
N SER A 43 -5.74 -2.46 -9.36
CA SER A 43 -5.94 -1.46 -10.41
C SER A 43 -5.62 -0.03 -9.94
N GLN A 44 -5.02 0.78 -10.83
CA GLN A 44 -4.89 2.23 -10.68
C GLN A 44 -6.20 3.03 -10.90
N ARG A 45 -7.36 2.42 -10.69
CA ARG A 45 -8.65 3.10 -10.90
C ARG A 45 -8.91 4.12 -9.79
N LYS A 46 -9.75 5.12 -10.10
CA LYS A 46 -10.08 6.20 -9.16
C LYS A 46 -10.72 5.65 -7.88
N GLU A 47 -11.51 4.60 -8.01
CA GLU A 47 -12.17 3.95 -6.88
C GLU A 47 -11.16 3.31 -5.92
N ASP A 48 -10.12 2.67 -6.46
CA ASP A 48 -9.06 2.04 -5.67
C ASP A 48 -8.11 3.08 -5.05
N LEU A 49 -7.86 4.19 -5.76
CA LEU A 49 -7.14 5.33 -5.21
C LEU A 49 -7.88 5.96 -4.02
N ILE A 50 -9.20 6.17 -4.11
CA ILE A 50 -10.00 6.74 -3.03
C ILE A 50 -9.95 5.82 -1.81
N LYS A 51 -10.20 4.51 -2.00
CA LYS A 51 -10.10 3.52 -0.92
C LYS A 51 -8.71 3.50 -0.29
N GLY A 52 -7.66 3.58 -1.09
CA GLY A 52 -6.30 3.59 -0.54
C GLY A 52 -5.98 4.85 0.26
N CYS A 53 -6.53 5.99 -0.14
CA CYS A 53 -6.44 7.22 0.65
C CYS A 53 -7.22 7.12 1.97
N GLU A 54 -8.41 6.52 1.98
CA GLU A 54 -9.19 6.25 3.19
C GLU A 54 -8.42 5.32 4.14
N ASN A 55 -7.87 4.22 3.61
CA ASN A 55 -7.06 3.28 4.40
C ASN A 55 -5.80 3.95 4.96
N ALA A 56 -5.11 4.76 4.16
CA ALA A 56 -3.94 5.52 4.60
C ALA A 56 -4.29 6.51 5.71
N MET A 57 -5.41 7.24 5.59
CA MET A 57 -5.89 8.14 6.64
C MET A 57 -6.20 7.37 7.93
N LEU A 58 -6.90 6.25 7.84
CA LEU A 58 -7.18 5.39 9.01
C LEU A 58 -5.90 4.85 9.66
N TYR A 59 -4.90 4.51 8.85
CA TYR A 59 -3.59 4.05 9.33
C TYR A 59 -2.82 5.18 10.04
N PHE A 60 -2.85 6.40 9.50
CA PHE A 60 -2.18 7.55 10.09
C PHE A 60 -2.90 8.12 11.32
N GLU A 61 -4.23 8.01 11.38
CA GLU A 61 -5.07 8.50 12.47
C GLU A 61 -5.22 7.50 13.62
N GLY A 62 -4.65 6.31 13.52
CA GLY A 62 -4.59 5.35 14.63
C GLY A 62 -5.87 4.53 14.83
N GLY A 63 -6.57 4.16 13.75
CA GLY A 63 -7.73 3.27 13.81
C GLY A 63 -7.42 1.92 14.52
N PRO A 64 -8.45 1.23 15.05
CA PRO A 64 -8.29 0.04 15.88
C PRO A 64 -7.68 -1.10 15.04
N GLY A 65 -6.36 -1.27 15.13
CA GLY A 65 -5.59 -2.22 14.32
C GLY A 65 -4.29 -1.69 13.72
N SER A 66 -3.99 -0.39 13.88
CA SER A 66 -2.72 0.20 13.44
C SER A 66 -1.54 -0.31 14.27
N TYR A 67 -1.02 -1.49 13.91
CA TYR A 67 0.32 -1.91 14.32
C TYR A 67 1.32 -0.93 13.71
N CYS A 68 1.76 0.02 14.53
CA CYS A 68 2.82 0.95 14.24
C CYS A 68 4.15 0.18 14.16
N SER A 69 4.51 -0.34 13.00
CA SER A 69 5.91 -0.60 12.69
C SER A 69 6.58 0.74 12.41
N ARG A 70 6.96 1.41 13.50
CA ARG A 70 7.88 2.54 13.49
C ARG A 70 9.06 2.17 12.57
N GLN A 71 9.16 2.75 11.38
CA GLN A 71 10.30 2.52 10.51
C GLN A 71 11.53 3.17 11.16
N SER A 72 12.25 2.38 11.95
CA SER A 72 13.69 2.55 12.13
C SER A 72 14.48 1.30 11.74
N GLN A 73 13.85 0.17 11.41
CA GLN A 73 14.57 -1.00 10.88
C GLN A 73 13.75 -1.80 9.87
N GLY A 74 14.27 -1.85 8.64
CA GLY A 74 14.24 -2.99 7.73
C GLY A 74 12.87 -3.46 7.25
N CYS A 75 12.57 -3.19 5.97
CA CYS A 75 11.69 -4.04 5.18
C CYS A 75 12.03 -5.52 5.43
N ARG A 76 11.13 -6.24 6.10
CA ARG A 76 11.10 -7.68 6.10
C ARG A 76 9.64 -8.07 5.88
N TYR A 77 9.31 -8.30 4.62
CA TYR A 77 8.06 -8.97 4.25
C TYR A 77 8.11 -10.42 4.76
N PRO A 78 6.99 -11.00 5.23
CA PRO A 78 6.90 -12.43 5.50
C PRO A 78 7.07 -13.25 4.22
#